data_AF-A0A1F3YTU5-F1
#
_entry.id   AF-A0A1F3YTU5-F1
#
_cell.length_a   1.000
_cell.length_b   1.000
_cell.length_c   1.000
_cell.angle_alpha   90.00
_cell.angle_beta   90.00
_cell.angle_gamma   90.00
#
_symmetry.space_group_name_H-M   'P 1'
#
loop_
_entity.id
_entity.type
_entity.pdbx_description
1 polymer ?
#
loop_
_entity_poly.entity_id
_entity_poly.type
_entity_poly.pdbx_seq_one_letter_code
_entity_poly.pdbx_strand_id
1 'polypeptide(L)'
;MTQPAGPDPFEFLKLLWGPMGLPGMVTPTLDVSEIDKRIAELKSVETWLGMNLNLLKMTIQGMEMQRATLSAMQGMQSAGADAAKAGAQTGQAGSTGNPFAEAWWNVLQQAQVPQPPDRKEPAKK
;
A
#
# COMPACT_ATOMS: atom_id res chain seq x y z
N MET A 1 34.49 -13.98 -18.91
CA MET A 1 34.40 -12.94 -19.96
C MET A 1 32.99 -12.35 -19.88
N THR A 2 32.82 -11.40 -18.97
CA THR A 2 32.51 -9.96 -19.24
C THR A 2 31.01 -9.70 -19.10
N GLN A 3 30.59 -9.32 -17.90
CA GLN A 3 29.26 -8.77 -17.65
C GLN A 3 29.19 -7.37 -18.28
N PRO A 4 28.18 -7.04 -19.11
CA PRO A 4 28.01 -5.68 -19.61
C PRO A 4 27.52 -4.83 -18.45
N ALA A 5 28.42 -4.04 -17.85
CA ALA A 5 28.04 -2.99 -16.93
C ALA A 5 27.19 -1.98 -17.73
N GLY A 6 25.88 -1.93 -17.45
CA GLY A 6 25.05 -0.82 -17.88
C GLY A 6 25.62 0.50 -17.34
N PRO A 7 25.28 1.65 -17.92
CA PRO A 7 25.79 2.94 -17.45
C PRO A 7 25.55 3.07 -15.95
N ASP A 8 26.65 3.20 -15.20
CA ASP A 8 26.67 3.20 -13.74
C ASP A 8 25.83 4.39 -13.22
N PRO A 9 24.92 4.20 -12.24
CA PRO A 9 24.12 5.29 -11.67
C PRO A 9 24.98 6.47 -11.18
N PHE A 10 26.24 6.21 -10.82
CA PHE A 10 27.18 7.26 -10.46
C PHE A 10 27.62 8.13 -11.65
N GLU A 11 27.72 7.56 -12.85
CA GLU A 11 28.02 8.29 -14.09
C GLU A 11 26.85 9.16 -14.53
N PHE A 12 25.61 8.73 -14.29
CA PHE A 12 24.42 9.56 -14.51
C PHE A 12 24.41 10.80 -13.61
N LEU A 13 24.74 10.62 -12.32
CA LEU A 13 24.86 11.73 -11.37
C LEU A 13 25.99 12.69 -11.76
N LYS A 14 27.13 12.13 -12.18
CA LYS A 14 28.28 12.89 -12.65
C LYS A 14 27.97 13.66 -13.95
N LEU A 15 27.15 13.10 -14.85
CA LEU A 15 26.71 13.76 -16.08
C LEU A 15 25.73 14.92 -15.79
N LEU A 16 24.87 14.75 -14.80
CA LEU A 16 23.91 15.78 -14.36
C LEU A 16 24.60 16.96 -13.66
N TRP A 17 25.65 16.70 -12.87
CA TRP A 17 26.29 17.71 -12.03
C TRP A 17 27.63 18.24 -12.58
N GLY A 18 28.23 17.50 -13.52
CA GLY A 18 29.48 17.85 -14.22
C GLY A 18 29.50 19.24 -14.87
N PRO A 19 28.44 19.74 -15.53
CA PRO A 19 28.46 21.07 -16.13
C PRO A 19 28.37 22.23 -15.12
N MET A 20 28.18 21.94 -13.81
CA MET A 20 28.23 22.94 -12.73
C MET A 20 29.62 23.02 -12.05
N GLY A 21 30.64 22.35 -12.59
CA GLY A 21 32.03 22.51 -12.17
C GLY A 21 32.61 23.85 -12.63
N LEU A 22 32.49 24.88 -11.79
CA LEU A 22 32.82 26.29 -12.10
C LEU A 22 34.33 26.57 -12.20
N PRO A 23 34.75 27.33 -13.23
CA PRO A 23 35.57 28.50 -12.97
C PRO A 23 35.14 29.73 -13.80
N GLY A 24 34.65 30.76 -13.10
CA GLY A 24 34.39 32.09 -13.66
C GLY A 24 32.97 32.29 -14.19
N MET A 25 32.32 33.37 -13.75
CA MET A 25 31.04 33.90 -14.26
C MET A 25 29.76 33.27 -13.71
N VAL A 26 29.60 33.31 -12.40
CA VAL A 26 28.49 34.06 -11.80
C VAL A 26 28.98 34.53 -10.44
N THR A 27 29.36 35.79 -10.33
CA THR A 27 29.12 36.49 -9.07
C THR A 27 27.63 36.79 -9.10
N PRO A 28 26.74 35.96 -8.51
CA PRO A 28 25.37 36.39 -8.32
C PRO A 28 25.46 37.69 -7.53
N THR A 29 24.84 38.73 -8.05
CA THR A 29 24.44 39.85 -7.22
C THR A 29 23.59 39.23 -6.11
N LEU A 30 24.18 38.99 -4.94
CA LEU A 30 23.55 38.38 -3.78
C LEU A 30 22.56 39.39 -3.19
N ASP A 31 21.52 39.72 -3.95
CA ASP A 31 20.35 40.37 -3.39
C ASP A 31 19.63 39.31 -2.57
N VAL A 32 19.64 39.50 -1.25
CA VAL A 32 18.97 38.62 -0.28
C VAL A 32 17.49 38.47 -0.64
N SER A 33 16.86 39.51 -1.20
CA SER A 33 15.48 39.49 -1.68
C SER A 33 15.25 38.47 -2.81
N GLU A 34 16.20 38.35 -3.74
CA GLU A 34 16.11 37.37 -4.82
C GLU A 34 16.29 35.95 -4.28
N ILE A 35 17.21 35.76 -3.33
CA ILE A 35 17.38 34.48 -2.64
C ILE A 35 16.10 34.09 -1.89
N ASP A 36 15.49 35.01 -1.15
CA ASP A 36 14.22 34.76 -0.43
C ASP A 36 13.09 34.38 -1.39
N LYS A 37 13.00 35.04 -2.55
CA LYS A 37 12.04 34.68 -3.60
C LYS A 37 12.28 33.28 -4.15
N ARG A 38 13.54 32.94 -4.48
CA ARG A 38 13.91 31.60 -4.95
C ARG A 38 13.61 30.53 -3.91
N ILE A 39 13.85 30.82 -2.63
CA ILE A 39 13.49 29.92 -1.52
C ILE A 39 11.97 29.70 -1.47
N ALA A 40 11.16 30.76 -1.59
CA ALA A 40 9.70 30.64 -1.59
C ALA A 40 9.17 29.83 -2.78
N GLU A 41 9.72 30.04 -3.97
CA GLU A 41 9.38 29.27 -5.18
C GLU A 41 9.74 27.79 -5.00
N LEU A 42 10.96 27.49 -4.50
CA LEU A 42 11.39 26.11 -4.27
C LEU A 42 10.58 25.40 -3.18
N LYS A 43 10.15 26.11 -2.12
CA LYS A 43 9.23 25.56 -1.11
C LYS A 43 7.85 25.20 -1.67
N SER A 44 7.37 25.99 -2.62
CA SER A 44 6.11 25.70 -3.32
C SER A 44 6.25 24.44 -4.17
N VAL A 45 7.38 24.30 -4.88
CA VAL A 45 7.71 23.08 -5.65
C VAL A 45 7.84 21.87 -4.72
N GLU A 46 8.53 22.01 -3.58
CA GLU A 46 8.66 20.96 -2.57
C GLU A 46 7.28 20.48 -2.08
N THR A 47 6.38 21.42 -1.79
CA THR A 47 5.01 21.11 -1.35
C THR A 47 4.25 20.33 -2.43
N TRP A 48 4.35 20.73 -3.69
CA TRP A 48 3.71 20.02 -4.81
C TRP A 48 4.30 18.62 -5.04
N LEU A 49 5.62 18.47 -4.95
CA LEU A 49 6.27 17.16 -5.03
C LEU A 49 5.86 16.25 -3.86
N GLY A 50 5.73 16.81 -2.65
CA GLY A 50 5.18 16.11 -1.49
C GLY A 50 3.77 15.57 -1.74
N MET A 51 2.91 16.35 -2.40
CA MET A 51 1.57 15.90 -2.79
C MET A 51 1.62 14.75 -3.80
N ASN A 52 2.48 14.83 -4.83
CA ASN A 52 2.65 13.76 -5.81
C ASN A 52 3.14 12.46 -5.15
N LEU A 53 4.09 12.57 -4.23
CA LEU A 53 4.60 11.43 -3.47
C LEU A 53 3.49 10.77 -2.64
N ASN A 54 2.64 11.57 -1.99
CA ASN A 54 1.54 11.05 -1.19
C ASN A 54 0.51 10.30 -2.05
N LEU A 55 0.14 10.85 -3.21
CA LEU A 55 -0.78 10.18 -4.14
C LEU A 55 -0.21 8.86 -4.67
N LEU A 56 1.09 8.83 -4.98
CA LEU A 56 1.78 7.62 -5.42
C LEU A 56 1.74 6.54 -4.32
N LYS A 57 2.04 6.91 -3.07
CA LYS A 57 1.96 5.99 -1.91
C LYS A 57 0.54 5.44 -1.74
N MET A 58 -0.48 6.29 -1.84
CA MET A 58 -1.89 5.85 -1.76
C MET A 58 -2.25 4.87 -2.88
N THR A 59 -1.78 5.12 -4.10
CA THR A 59 -2.01 4.22 -5.24
C THR A 59 -1.36 2.86 -5.03
N ILE A 60 -0.13 2.84 -4.53
CA ILE A 60 0.59 1.60 -4.20
C ILE A 60 -0.17 0.81 -3.14
N GLN A 61 -0.57 1.45 -2.04
CA GLN A 61 -1.33 0.79 -0.97
C GLN A 61 -2.67 0.23 -1.49
N GLY A 62 -3.34 0.96 -2.38
CA GLY A 62 -4.56 0.48 -3.04
C GLY A 62 -4.31 -0.79 -3.87
N MET A 63 -3.23 -0.82 -4.67
CA MET A 63 -2.86 -2.01 -5.45
C MET A 63 -2.41 -3.18 -4.57
N GLU A 64 -1.71 -2.92 -3.47
CA GLU A 64 -1.32 -3.95 -2.50
C GLU A 64 -2.54 -4.59 -1.84
N MET A 65 -3.55 -3.79 -1.48
CA MET A 65 -4.82 -4.29 -0.95
C MET A 65 -5.59 -5.11 -1.99
N GLN A 66 -5.62 -4.66 -3.25
CA GLN A 66 -6.22 -5.42 -4.36
C GLN A 66 -5.51 -6.77 -4.56
N ARG A 67 -4.18 -6.77 -4.55
CA ARG A 67 -3.36 -7.99 -4.64
C ARG A 67 -3.64 -8.93 -3.48
N ALA A 68 -3.68 -8.44 -2.25
CA ALA A 68 -3.98 -9.25 -1.07
C ALA A 68 -5.37 -9.91 -1.18
N THR A 69 -6.37 -9.17 -1.66
CA THR A 69 -7.73 -9.68 -1.89
C THR A 69 -7.75 -10.79 -2.95
N LEU A 70 -7.07 -10.59 -4.08
CA LEU A 70 -6.96 -11.62 -5.13
C LEU A 70 -6.18 -12.85 -4.65
N SER A 71 -5.12 -12.66 -3.87
CA SER A 71 -4.34 -13.75 -3.28
C SER A 71 -5.19 -14.58 -2.30
N ALA A 72 -6.04 -13.93 -1.50
CA ALA A 72 -6.97 -14.63 -0.62
C ALA A 72 -8.01 -15.44 -1.42
N MET A 73 -8.53 -14.88 -2.51
CA MET A 73 -9.47 -15.59 -3.41
C MET A 73 -8.80 -16.81 -4.07
N GLN A 74 -7.55 -16.68 -4.52
CA GLN A 74 -6.79 -17.81 -5.07
C GLN A 74 -6.54 -18.89 -4.02
N GLY A 75 -6.13 -18.51 -2.80
CA GLY A 75 -5.93 -19.45 -1.69
C GLY A 75 -7.20 -20.21 -1.32
N MET A 76 -8.36 -19.55 -1.38
CA MET A 76 -9.66 -20.18 -1.16
C MET A 76 -10.05 -21.13 -2.30
N GLN A 77 -9.78 -20.78 -3.55
CA GLN A 77 -10.01 -21.68 -4.69
C GLN A 77 -9.13 -22.94 -4.60
N SER A 78 -7.86 -22.79 -4.22
CA SER A 78 -6.99 -23.95 -4.00
C SER A 78 -7.45 -24.80 -2.84
N ALA A 79 -7.81 -24.21 -1.70
CA ALA A 79 -8.33 -24.94 -0.54
C ALA A 79 -9.64 -25.68 -0.86
N GLY A 80 -10.54 -25.06 -1.65
CA GLY A 80 -11.76 -25.70 -2.14
C GLY A 80 -11.49 -26.84 -3.13
N ALA A 81 -10.49 -26.70 -4.00
CA ALA A 81 -10.06 -27.75 -4.92
C ALA A 81 -9.41 -28.94 -4.18
N ASP A 82 -8.61 -28.67 -3.15
CA ASP A 82 -8.00 -29.69 -2.29
C ASP A 82 -9.05 -30.39 -1.42
N ALA A 83 -10.02 -29.64 -0.88
CA ALA A 83 -11.17 -30.19 -0.17
C ALA A 83 -12.09 -31.02 -1.08
N ALA A 84 -12.28 -30.62 -2.34
CA ALA A 84 -13.03 -31.40 -3.32
C ALA A 84 -12.30 -32.70 -3.71
N LYS A 85 -10.97 -32.67 -3.84
CA LYS A 85 -10.14 -33.87 -4.05
C LYS A 85 -10.15 -34.79 -2.83
N ALA A 86 -10.08 -34.24 -1.62
CA ALA A 86 -10.15 -35.00 -0.37
C ALA A 86 -11.57 -35.57 -0.14
N GLY A 87 -12.62 -34.81 -0.46
CA GLY A 87 -14.03 -35.24 -0.40
C GLY A 87 -14.37 -36.30 -1.44
N ALA A 88 -13.74 -36.28 -2.61
CA ALA A 88 -13.83 -37.36 -3.60
C ALA A 88 -13.18 -38.67 -3.10
N GLN A 89 -12.27 -38.61 -2.12
CA GLN A 89 -11.68 -39.79 -1.46
C GLN A 89 -12.47 -40.23 -0.21
N THR A 90 -13.28 -39.37 0.41
CA THR A 90 -14.00 -39.66 1.67
C THR A 90 -15.53 -39.72 1.54
N GLY A 91 -16.11 -39.42 0.37
CA GLY A 91 -17.52 -39.68 0.05
C GLY A 91 -18.54 -38.81 0.81
N GLN A 92 -18.13 -37.68 1.40
CA GLN A 92 -19.02 -36.82 2.19
C GLN A 92 -19.21 -35.47 1.50
N ALA A 93 -20.34 -35.35 0.78
CA ALA A 93 -20.80 -34.09 0.18
C ALA A 93 -21.47 -33.22 1.25
N GLY A 94 -20.84 -32.10 1.61
CA GLY A 94 -21.37 -31.11 2.54
C GLY A 94 -21.05 -29.69 2.10
N SER A 95 -22.10 -28.92 1.83
CA SER A 95 -22.18 -27.46 1.62
C SER A 95 -21.18 -26.81 0.65
N THR A 96 -21.60 -26.70 -0.62
CA THR A 96 -21.05 -25.77 -1.61
C THR A 96 -21.56 -24.33 -1.34
N GLY A 97 -21.32 -23.82 -0.13
CA GLY A 97 -21.52 -22.41 0.21
C GLY A 97 -20.22 -21.66 -0.04
N ASN A 98 -20.25 -20.56 -0.79
CA ASN A 98 -19.06 -19.72 -1.00
C ASN A 98 -18.45 -19.37 0.38
N PRO A 99 -17.21 -19.79 0.72
CA PRO A 99 -16.70 -19.66 2.08
C PRO A 99 -16.48 -18.19 2.49
N PHE A 100 -16.25 -17.32 1.52
CA PHE A 100 -16.29 -15.87 1.71
C PHE A 100 -17.69 -15.39 2.14
N ALA A 101 -18.75 -16.01 1.59
CA ALA A 101 -20.13 -15.73 1.96
C ALA A 101 -20.42 -16.06 3.43
N GLU A 102 -19.90 -17.20 3.90
CA GLU A 102 -20.02 -17.62 5.29
C GLU A 102 -19.19 -16.75 6.23
N ALA A 103 -17.99 -16.33 5.81
CA ALA A 103 -17.13 -15.45 6.58
C ALA A 103 -17.75 -14.07 6.80
N TRP A 104 -18.34 -13.43 5.77
CA TRP A 104 -19.02 -12.13 5.97
C TRP A 104 -20.30 -12.27 6.78
N TRP A 105 -21.05 -13.37 6.62
CA TRP A 105 -22.24 -13.62 7.43
C TRP A 105 -21.90 -13.79 8.92
N ASN A 106 -20.77 -14.44 9.24
CA ASN A 106 -20.28 -14.55 10.62
C ASN A 106 -19.84 -13.20 11.19
N VAL A 107 -19.16 -12.37 10.41
CA VAL A 107 -18.78 -11.01 10.84
C VAL A 107 -20.01 -10.15 11.11
N LEU A 108 -21.04 -10.23 10.26
CA LEU A 108 -22.28 -9.48 10.44
C LEU A 108 -23.04 -9.93 11.71
N GLN A 109 -23.07 -11.23 12.01
CA GLN A 109 -23.66 -11.75 13.24
C GLN A 109 -22.91 -11.27 14.48
N GLN A 110 -21.59 -11.20 14.42
CA GLN A 110 -20.76 -10.73 15.53
C GLN A 110 -20.97 -9.23 15.83
N ALA A 111 -21.34 -8.45 14.82
CA ALA A 111 -21.70 -7.04 14.96
C ALA A 111 -23.15 -6.79 15.43
N GLN A 112 -24.03 -7.81 15.37
CA GLN A 112 -25.47 -7.70 15.68
C GLN A 112 -25.87 -8.27 17.05
N VAL A 113 -24.92 -8.67 17.91
CA VAL A 113 -25.22 -9.02 19.30
C VAL A 113 -24.80 -7.87 20.22
N PRO A 114 -25.61 -6.81 20.40
CA PRO A 114 -25.52 -6.01 21.60
C PRO A 114 -26.00 -6.91 22.74
N GLN A 115 -25.08 -7.32 23.61
CA GLN A 115 -25.42 -8.00 24.85
C GLN A 115 -26.35 -7.06 25.65
N PRO A 116 -27.61 -7.43 25.93
CA PRO A 116 -28.44 -6.63 26.81
C PRO A 116 -27.79 -6.62 28.20
N PRO A 117 -27.75 -5.47 28.90
CA PRO A 117 -27.12 -5.40 30.21
C PRO A 117 -27.84 -6.34 31.17
N ASP A 118 -27.04 -7.20 31.77
CA ASP A 118 -27.39 -8.23 32.74
C ASP A 118 -28.25 -7.61 33.87
N ARG A 119 -29.56 -7.71 33.74
CA ARG A 119 -30.50 -7.22 34.75
C ARG A 119 -30.49 -8.26 35.87
N LYS A 120 -29.54 -8.13 36.79
CA LYS A 120 -29.56 -8.81 38.09
C LYS A 120 -30.94 -8.56 38.71
N GLU A 121 -31.80 -9.58 38.69
CA GLU A 121 -33.05 -9.57 39.44
C GLU A 121 -32.71 -9.36 40.92
N PRO A 122 -33.30 -8.37 41.60
CA PRO A 122 -33.14 -8.27 43.04
C PRO A 122 -33.94 -9.40 43.68
N ALA A 123 -33.24 -10.21 44.46
CA ALA A 123 -33.78 -11.28 45.29
C ALA A 123 -35.09 -10.85 45.97
N LYS A 124 -36.17 -11.57 45.69
CA LYS A 124 -37.42 -11.46 46.46
C LYS A 124 -37.39 -12.48 47.60
N LYS A 125 -37.30 -11.91 48.81
CA LYS A 125 -37.83 -12.32 50.12
C LYS A 125 -37.95 -13.81 50.44
#